data_AF-A0A924KZL2-F1
#
_entry.id   AF-A0A924KZL2-F1
#
_cell.length_a   1.000
_cell.length_b   1.000
_cell.length_c   1.000
_cell.angle_alpha   90.00
_cell.angle_beta   90.00
_cell.angle_gamma   90.00
#
_symmetry.space_group_name_H-M   'P 1'
#
loop_
_entity.id
_entity.type
_entity.pdbx_description
1 polymer ?
#
loop_
_entity_poly.entity_id
_entity_poly.type
_entity_poly.pdbx_seq_one_letter_code
_entity_poly.pdbx_strand_id
1 'polypeptide(L)' 'MEQIRIAPYDVHFSKRNIFQPDLIFIANSNLSLIEPKGLVGVQDLVIEVLSPGTAHKYEGEKKDIYE' A
#
# COMPACT_ATOMS: atom_id res chain seq x y z
N MET A 1 -3.10 -6.63 18.20
CA MET A 1 -1.75 -6.47 17.65
C MET A 1 -1.80 -5.89 16.24
N GLU A 2 -1.40 -4.63 16.04
CA GLU A 2 -1.23 -4.08 14.69
C GLU A 2 -0.16 -4.83 13.88
N GLN A 3 -0.11 -4.57 12.56
CA GLN A 3 0.91 -5.13 11.69
C GLN A 3 1.54 -4.08 10.77
N ILE A 4 2.84 -4.23 10.56
CA ILE A 4 3.63 -3.48 9.57
C ILE A 4 4.06 -4.45 8.47
N ARG A 5 4.06 -3.98 7.23
CA ARG A 5 4.60 -4.69 6.06
C ARG A 5 5.52 -3.77 5.28
N ILE A 6 6.54 -4.36 4.69
CA ILE A 6 7.50 -3.69 3.80
C ILE A 6 7.49 -4.39 2.44
N ALA A 7 7.88 -3.68 1.39
CA ALA A 7 7.98 -4.25 0.05
C ALA A 7 8.94 -5.46 0.00
N PRO A 8 8.68 -6.47 -0.85
CA PRO A 8 7.49 -6.58 -1.71
C PRO A 8 6.27 -7.09 -0.93
N TYR A 9 5.16 -6.35 -1.01
CA TYR A 9 3.88 -6.75 -0.43
C TYR A 9 2.72 -6.20 -1.25
N ASP A 10 1.87 -7.09 -1.76
CA ASP A 10 0.77 -6.70 -2.64
C ASP A 10 -0.41 -6.10 -1.87
N VAL A 11 -0.89 -4.97 -2.37
CA VAL A 11 -2.13 -4.32 -1.95
C VAL A 11 -3.11 -4.32 -3.12
N HIS A 12 -4.16 -5.12 -3.00
CA HIS A 12 -5.21 -5.31 -4.00
C HIS A 12 -6.34 -4.30 -3.74
N PHE A 13 -6.21 -3.09 -4.29
CA PHE A 13 -7.25 -2.06 -4.17
C PHE A 13 -8.48 -2.39 -5.04
N SER A 14 -8.26 -3.03 -6.19
CA SER A 14 -9.33 -3.57 -7.04
C SER A 14 -8.83 -4.79 -7.81
N LYS A 15 -9.70 -5.46 -8.58
CA LYS A 15 -9.30 -6.60 -9.44
C LYS A 15 -8.20 -6.25 -10.46
N ARG A 16 -8.05 -4.98 -10.83
CA ARG A 16 -7.07 -4.52 -11.84
C ARG A 16 -5.97 -3.63 -11.26
N ASN A 17 -6.16 -3.13 -10.03
CA ASN A 17 -5.22 -2.22 -9.39
C ASN A 17 -4.56 -2.92 -8.21
N ILE A 18 -3.35 -3.41 -8.44
CA ILE A 18 -2.49 -4.05 -7.45
C ILE A 18 -1.24 -3.19 -7.32
N PHE A 19 -0.98 -2.70 -6.11
CA PHE A 19 0.16 -1.85 -5.79
C PHE A 19 1.12 -2.58 -4.87
N GLN A 20 2.41 -2.24 -4.94
CA GLN A 20 3.42 -2.66 -3.97
C GLN A 20 4.03 -1.40 -3.34
N PRO A 21 3.49 -0.92 -2.21
CA PRO A 21 4.06 0.21 -1.49
C PRO A 21 5.31 -0.21 -0.72
N ASP A 22 6.23 0.73 -0.50
CA ASP A 22 7.47 0.47 0.24
C ASP A 22 7.19 0.07 1.70
N LEU A 23 6.22 0.72 2.35
CA LEU A 23 5.79 0.40 3.70
C LEU A 23 4.29 0.67 3.90
N ILE A 24 3.61 -0.25 4.58
CA ILE A 24 2.23 -0.04 5.04
C ILE A 24 2.08 -0.40 6.51
N PHE A 25 1.14 0.30 7.15
CA PHE A 25 0.63 -0.01 8.48
C PHE A 25 -0.83 -0.45 8.39
N ILE A 26 -1.17 -1.50 9.13
CA ILE A 26 -2.51 -2.07 9.20
C ILE A 26 -2.94 -2.11 10.66
N ALA A 27 -3.99 -1.35 10.97
CA ALA A 27 -4.58 -1.29 12.29
C ALA A 27 -5.26 -2.62 12.65
N ASN A 28 -5.43 -2.84 13.95
CA ASN A 28 -6.10 -4.02 14.50
C ASN A 28 -7.46 -4.32 13.88
N SER A 29 -8.25 -3.29 13.64
CA SER A 29 -9.59 -3.38 13.04
C SER A 29 -9.59 -3.93 11.62
N ASN A 30 -8.46 -3.82 10.91
CA ASN A 30 -8.33 -4.15 9.49
C ASN A 30 -7.49 -5.40 9.22
N LEU A 31 -7.04 -6.12 10.25
CA LEU A 31 -6.24 -7.34 10.07
C LEU A 31 -6.98 -8.44 9.29
N SER A 32 -8.32 -8.43 9.30
CA SER A 32 -9.14 -9.35 8.52
C SER A 32 -9.01 -9.17 7.01
N LEU A 33 -8.44 -8.05 6.55
CA LEU A 33 -8.18 -7.77 5.14
C LEU A 33 -6.89 -8.46 4.63
N ILE A 34 -6.09 -9.03 5.52
CA ILE A 34 -4.87 -9.77 5.16
C ILE A 34 -5.27 -11.15 4.63
N GLU A 35 -4.98 -11.39 3.36
CA GLU A 35 -5.18 -12.67 2.68
C GLU A 35 -3.84 -13.30 2.26
N PRO A 36 -3.82 -14.59 1.86
CA PRO A 36 -2.61 -15.23 1.36
C PRO A 36 -1.97 -14.53 0.16
N LYS A 37 -2.77 -13.79 -0.61
CA LYS A 37 -2.33 -13.04 -1.80
C LYS A 37 -1.86 -11.61 -1.52
N GLY A 38 -1.90 -11.16 -0.27
CA GLY A 38 -1.61 -9.77 0.12
C GLY A 38 -2.77 -9.13 0.89
N LEU A 39 -2.73 -7.80 1.03
CA LEU A 39 -3.83 -7.04 1.62
C LEU A 39 -4.92 -6.81 0.56
N VAL A 40 -6.18 -7.08 0.89
CA VAL A 40 -7.33 -6.79 0.01
C VAL A 40 -8.09 -5.59 0.56
N GLY A 41 -8.20 -4.53 -0.23
CA GLY A 41 -8.79 -3.26 0.20
C GLY A 41 -7.73 -2.20 0.47
N VAL A 42 -7.98 -1.37 1.49
CA VAL A 42 -7.19 -0.18 1.78
C VAL A 42 -6.43 -0.35 3.10
N GLN A 43 -5.15 0.02 3.10
CA GLN A 43 -4.30 0.12 4.27
C GLN A 43 -4.63 1.38 5.09
N ASP A 44 -4.36 1.36 6.40
CA ASP A 44 -4.60 2.53 7.26
C ASP A 44 -3.58 3.65 7.03
N LEU A 45 -2.34 3.29 6.69
CA LEU A 45 -1.29 4.24 6.32
C LEU A 45 -0.33 3.59 5.31
N VAL A 46 0.11 4.38 4.34
CA VAL A 46 1.13 4.03 3.35
C VAL A 46 2.27 5.04 3.38
N ILE A 47 3.50 4.54 3.24
CA ILE A 47 4.71 5.35 3.09
C ILE A 47 5.45 4.86 1.84
N GLU A 48 5.82 5.80 0.99
CA GLU A 48 6.62 5.57 -0.22
C GLU A 48 7.93 6.34 -0.10
N VAL A 49 9.05 5.67 -0.37
CA VAL A 49 10.39 6.27 -0.38
C VAL A 49 10.69 6.72 -1.80
N LEU A 50 10.60 8.03 -2.03
CA LEU A 50 10.85 8.60 -3.35
C LEU A 50 12.33 8.42 -3.75
N SER A 51 12.54 7.82 -4.93
CA SER A 51 13.86 7.79 -5.55
C SER A 51 13.98 8.92 -6.59
N PRO A 52 15.16 9.52 -6.80
CA PRO A 52 15.33 10.63 -7.76
C PRO A 52 14.86 10.31 -9.19
N GLY A 53 14.95 9.05 -9.61
CA GLY A 53 14.51 8.60 -10.93
C GLY A 53 13.00 8.33 -11.04
N THR A 54 12.28 8.23 -9.92
CA THR A 54 10.84 7.96 -9.88
C THR A 54 10.01 9.11 -9.31
N ALA A 55 10.63 10.09 -8.63
CA ALA A 55 9.93 11.19 -7.95
C ALA A 55 8.83 11.85 -8.79
N HIS A 56 9.11 12.13 -10.08
CA HIS A 56 8.17 12.80 -10.97
C HIS A 56 6.91 11.97 -11.29
N LYS A 57 6.97 10.64 -11.18
CA LYS A 57 5.84 9.72 -11.41
C LYS A 57 4.97 9.55 -10.16
N TYR A 58 5.53 9.82 -8.98
CA TYR A 58 4.89 9.55 -7.70
C TYR A 58 4.21 10.77 -7.07
N GLU A 59 4.68 12.00 -7.37
CA GLU A 59 4.07 13.22 -6.82
C GLU A 59 2.63 13.48 -7.33
N GLY A 60 2.24 12.93 -8.49
CA GLY A 60 0.91 13.12 -9.08
C GLY A 60 0.01 11.87 -9.05
N GLU A 61 0.45 10.78 -9.69
CA GLU A 61 -0.46 9.66 -10.00
C GLU A 61 -0.86 8.81 -8.78
N LYS A 62 0.04 8.62 -7.80
CA LYS A 62 -0.25 7.78 -6.63
C LYS A 62 -0.96 8.54 -5.52
N LYS A 63 -0.71 9.84 -5.38
CA LYS A 63 -1.34 10.67 -4.36
C LYS A 63 -2.87 10.66 -4.53
N ASP A 64 -3.34 10.87 -5.76
CA ASP A 64 -4.78 10.86 -6.11
C ASP A 64 -5.47 9.49 -5.92
N ILE A 65 -4.71 8.40 -5.76
CA ILE A 65 -5.25 7.05 -5.53
C ILE A 65 -5.39 6.78 -4.02
N TYR A 66 -4.55 7.42 -3.20
CA TYR A 66 -4.51 7.22 -1.75
C TYR A 66 -5.29 8.28 -0.96
N GLU A 67 -5.47 9.50 -1.51
CA GLU A 67 -6.34 10.56 -0.98
C GLU A 67 -7.74 10.54 -1.61
#